data_AF-K2RSA4-F1
#
_entry.id   AF-K2RSA4-F1
#
_cell.length_a   1.000
_cell.length_b   1.000
_cell.length_c   1.000
_cell.angle_alpha   90.00
_cell.angle_beta   90.00
_cell.angle_gamma   90.00
#
_symmetry.space_group_name_H-M   'P 1'
#
loop_
_entity.id
_entity.type
_entity.pdbx_description
1 polymer ?
#
loop_
_entity_poly.entity_id
_entity_poly.type
_entity_poly.pdbx_seq_one_letter_code
_entity_poly.pdbx_strand_id
1 'polypeptide(L)'
;MGLDGFALNVGDPTGSETRTLLGNIMDYAASSHSDFKFFISMDLFSPKNLSDFDQILTDFLGHEAYYKGSDGYPFVSTYGSGEFDENVWSDWRDKWADKIYFVPDFADAMALEGSDGWWDKWGALIAGLFSWESTWPARGQAATFQAVEVDKKPEWTKQRNKAYMIGRHRPPLLIQRPIPYLPSGLQA
;
A
#
# COMPACT_ATOMS: atom_id res chain seq x y z
N MET A 1 -7.29 16.32 13.14
CA MET A 1 -7.51 15.45 11.96
C MET A 1 -7.38 14.02 12.45
N GLY A 2 -8.35 13.13 12.20
CA GLY A 2 -8.33 11.73 12.65
C GLY A 2 -7.55 10.84 11.69
N LEU A 3 -6.24 11.05 11.61
CA LEU A 3 -5.34 10.32 10.74
C LEU A 3 -4.56 9.31 11.58
N ASP A 4 -4.57 8.06 11.13
CA ASP A 4 -3.97 6.95 11.87
C ASP A 4 -2.58 6.58 11.32
N GLY A 5 -2.08 7.30 10.32
CA GLY A 5 -0.75 7.04 9.76
C GLY A 5 -0.43 7.62 8.38
N PHE A 6 0.78 7.33 7.88
CA PHE A 6 1.24 7.69 6.53
C PHE A 6 1.78 6.50 5.71
N ALA A 7 1.43 6.47 4.42
CA ALA A 7 2.07 5.61 3.44
C ALA A 7 3.36 6.30 2.96
N LEU A 8 4.51 5.66 3.18
CA LEU A 8 5.82 6.24 2.88
C LEU A 8 6.29 5.78 1.50
N ASN A 9 6.17 6.64 0.50
CA ASN A 9 6.72 6.41 -0.82
C ASN A 9 8.26 6.51 -0.75
N VAL A 10 8.96 5.41 -1.09
CA VAL A 10 10.41 5.30 -1.01
C VAL A 10 11.00 5.03 -2.39
N GLY A 11 11.61 6.05 -3.01
CA GLY A 11 12.28 5.94 -4.31
C GLY A 11 13.76 5.55 -4.24
N ASP A 12 14.42 5.76 -3.10
CA ASP A 12 15.78 5.26 -2.86
C ASP A 12 15.87 4.48 -1.54
N PRO A 13 15.65 3.15 -1.57
CA PRO A 13 15.77 2.30 -0.39
C PRO A 13 17.23 2.03 0.02
N THR A 14 18.21 2.44 -0.80
CA THR A 14 19.64 2.19 -0.56
C THR A 14 20.32 3.36 0.14
N GLY A 15 19.74 4.57 0.07
CA GLY A 15 20.24 5.76 0.74
C GLY A 15 20.27 5.66 2.27
N SER A 16 21.30 6.21 2.89
CA SER A 16 21.44 6.25 4.36
C SER A 16 20.51 7.29 4.99
N GLU A 17 20.20 8.32 4.22
CA GLU A 17 19.27 9.41 4.54
C GLU A 17 17.85 8.86 4.65
N THR A 18 17.43 7.99 3.72
CA THR A 18 16.14 7.30 3.78
C THR A 18 16.02 6.51 5.07
N ARG A 19 17.03 5.71 5.42
CA ARG A 19 17.02 4.91 6.67
C ARG A 19 16.96 5.79 7.91
N THR A 20 17.77 6.83 7.96
CA THR A 20 17.81 7.78 9.08
C THR A 20 16.45 8.45 9.27
N LEU A 21 15.83 8.89 8.18
CA LEU A 21 14.51 9.51 8.21
C LEU A 21 13.44 8.53 8.71
N LEU A 22 13.40 7.30 8.17
CA LEU A 22 12.45 6.28 8.58
C LEU A 22 12.59 5.94 10.07
N GLY A 23 13.82 5.74 10.54
CA GLY A 23 14.09 5.50 11.96
C GLY A 23 13.55 6.63 12.84
N ASN A 24 13.96 7.87 12.54
CA ASN A 24 13.56 9.03 13.32
C ASN A 24 12.04 9.22 13.40
N ILE A 25 11.32 9.10 12.28
CA ILE A 25 9.87 9.33 12.28
C ILE A 25 9.11 8.19 12.97
N MET A 26 9.58 6.94 12.81
CA MET A 26 8.93 5.78 13.41
C MET A 26 9.21 5.72 14.92
N ASP A 27 10.45 6.00 15.37
CA ASP A 27 10.81 6.11 16.79
C ASP A 27 10.02 7.22 17.49
N TYR A 28 9.89 8.36 16.82
CA TYR A 28 9.09 9.47 17.34
C TYR A 28 7.61 9.09 17.50
N ALA A 29 7.02 8.43 16.51
CA ALA A 29 5.64 7.98 16.63
C ALA A 29 5.47 6.88 17.68
N ALA A 30 6.36 5.89 17.75
CA ALA A 30 6.29 4.85 18.77
C ALA A 30 6.30 5.45 20.19
N SER A 31 7.15 6.46 20.42
CA SER A 31 7.30 7.10 21.73
C SER A 31 6.22 8.13 22.08
N SER A 32 5.70 8.85 21.08
CA SER A 32 4.85 10.04 21.30
C SER A 32 3.42 9.91 20.76
N HIS A 33 3.19 9.00 19.81
CA HIS A 33 1.94 8.82 19.08
C HIS A 33 1.76 7.34 18.71
N SER A 34 1.67 6.46 19.70
CA SER A 34 1.72 5.00 19.50
C SER A 34 0.55 4.45 18.67
N ASP A 35 -0.51 5.22 18.49
CA ASP A 35 -1.64 4.97 17.60
C ASP A 35 -1.37 5.33 16.14
N PHE A 36 -0.38 6.18 15.87
CA PHE A 36 0.00 6.63 14.53
C PHE A 36 1.00 5.65 13.90
N LYS A 37 0.71 5.19 12.68
CA LYS A 37 1.46 4.12 12.01
C LYS A 37 2.04 4.53 10.66
N PHE A 38 2.97 3.71 10.17
CA PHE A 38 3.61 3.89 8.87
C PHE A 38 3.74 2.57 8.14
N PHE A 39 3.69 2.58 6.81
CA PHE A 39 4.17 1.46 6.00
C PHE A 39 4.96 1.96 4.81
N ILE A 40 5.80 1.08 4.26
CA ILE A 40 6.60 1.37 3.08
C ILE A 40 5.78 1.09 1.82
N SER A 41 5.75 2.08 0.93
CA SER A 41 5.35 1.92 -0.46
C SER A 41 6.60 1.98 -1.34
N MET A 42 6.89 0.89 -2.01
CA MET A 42 8.05 0.77 -2.91
C MET A 42 7.79 1.61 -4.16
N ASP A 43 8.55 2.69 -4.37
CA ASP A 43 8.45 3.46 -5.61
C ASP A 43 9.33 2.82 -6.68
N LEU A 44 8.65 2.17 -7.63
CA LEU A 44 9.26 1.37 -8.69
C LEU A 44 9.35 2.14 -10.02
N PHE A 45 8.91 3.40 -10.05
CA PHE A 45 9.19 4.30 -11.17
C PHE A 45 10.49 5.10 -10.96
N SER A 46 11.07 5.02 -9.76
CA SER A 46 12.48 5.35 -9.53
C SER A 46 13.38 4.22 -10.05
N PRO A 47 14.61 4.48 -10.56
CA PRO A 47 15.49 3.43 -11.08
C PRO A 47 15.97 2.47 -9.96
N LYS A 48 15.21 1.38 -9.73
CA LYS A 48 15.44 0.38 -8.67
C LYS A 48 14.88 -0.99 -9.06
N ASN A 49 15.51 -2.05 -8.55
CA ASN A 49 14.99 -3.41 -8.59
C ASN A 49 14.20 -3.72 -7.32
N LEU A 50 13.32 -4.74 -7.37
CA LEU A 50 12.60 -5.21 -6.17
C LEU A 50 13.57 -5.58 -5.02
N SER A 51 14.71 -6.19 -5.34
CA SER A 51 15.71 -6.60 -4.36
C SER A 51 16.37 -5.44 -3.60
N ASP A 52 16.37 -4.23 -4.17
CA ASP A 52 16.96 -3.06 -3.52
C ASP A 52 16.18 -2.65 -2.26
N PHE A 53 14.91 -3.06 -2.17
CA PHE A 53 14.06 -2.84 -1.00
C PHE A 53 14.23 -3.89 0.09
N ASP A 54 14.92 -4.99 -0.17
CA ASP A 54 14.92 -6.12 0.77
C ASP A 54 15.52 -5.76 2.13
N GLN A 55 16.60 -4.96 2.13
CA GLN A 55 17.25 -4.55 3.35
C GLN A 55 16.37 -3.58 4.15
N ILE A 56 15.77 -2.57 3.50
CA ILE A 56 14.93 -1.60 4.20
C ILE A 56 13.65 -2.25 4.76
N LEU A 57 13.09 -3.24 4.05
CA LEU A 57 12.01 -4.05 4.61
C LEU A 57 12.50 -4.84 5.83
N THR A 58 13.62 -5.57 5.71
CA THR A 58 14.21 -6.31 6.84
C THR A 58 14.42 -5.43 8.08
N ASP A 59 14.89 -4.20 7.89
CA ASP A 59 15.21 -3.27 8.97
C ASP A 59 13.95 -2.72 9.67
N PHE A 60 12.86 -2.48 8.94
CA PHE A 60 11.72 -1.69 9.46
C PHE A 60 10.42 -2.47 9.67
N LEU A 61 10.21 -3.64 9.04
CA LEU A 61 8.94 -4.37 9.14
C LEU A 61 8.56 -4.76 10.58
N GLY A 62 9.55 -4.91 11.47
CA GLY A 62 9.35 -5.24 12.88
C GLY A 62 9.12 -4.04 13.81
N HIS A 63 9.18 -2.81 13.29
CA HIS A 63 9.10 -1.60 14.11
C HIS A 63 7.72 -1.42 14.75
N GLU A 64 7.63 -0.91 15.98
CA GLU A 64 6.35 -0.77 16.73
C GLU A 64 5.35 0.19 16.06
N ALA A 65 5.87 1.24 15.42
CA ALA A 65 5.09 2.16 14.60
C ALA A 65 4.75 1.62 13.19
N TYR A 66 5.14 0.40 12.83
CA TYR A 66 4.86 -0.18 11.52
C TYR A 66 3.41 -0.69 11.44
N TYR A 67 2.71 -0.36 10.35
CA TYR A 67 1.32 -0.75 10.11
C TYR A 67 1.23 -2.22 9.69
N LYS A 68 0.24 -2.94 10.24
CA LYS A 68 0.00 -4.35 9.95
C LYS A 68 -1.31 -4.54 9.20
N GLY A 69 -1.31 -5.48 8.26
CA GLY A 69 -2.50 -5.94 7.56
C GLY A 69 -3.47 -6.71 8.44
N SER A 70 -4.57 -7.14 7.84
CA SER A 70 -5.65 -7.86 8.55
C SER A 70 -5.23 -9.24 9.05
N ASP A 71 -4.17 -9.82 8.48
CA ASP A 71 -3.57 -11.09 8.90
C ASP A 71 -2.47 -10.92 9.97
N GLY A 72 -2.21 -9.67 10.39
CA GLY A 72 -1.18 -9.35 11.37
C GLY A 72 0.23 -9.23 10.78
N TYR A 73 0.43 -9.46 9.47
CA TYR A 73 1.71 -9.24 8.83
C TYR A 73 1.94 -7.76 8.50
N PRO A 74 3.20 -7.29 8.51
CA PRO A 74 3.56 -5.94 8.08
C PRO A 74 3.04 -5.61 6.68
N PHE A 75 2.36 -4.48 6.55
CA PHE A 75 1.75 -4.06 5.28
C PHE A 75 2.81 -3.51 4.32
N VAL A 76 2.81 -3.94 3.07
CA VAL A 76 3.71 -3.41 2.03
C VAL A 76 2.89 -3.10 0.79
N SER A 77 3.17 -1.96 0.17
CA SER A 77 2.55 -1.55 -1.09
C SER A 77 3.60 -1.08 -2.08
N THR A 78 3.15 -0.66 -3.26
CA THR A 78 3.99 -0.10 -4.32
C THR A 78 3.38 1.18 -4.86
N TYR A 79 4.22 2.00 -5.48
CA TYR A 79 3.81 3.02 -6.44
C TYR A 79 4.17 2.48 -7.83
N GLY A 80 3.18 1.89 -8.51
CA GLY A 80 3.32 1.19 -9.79
C GLY A 80 3.81 -0.26 -9.67
N SER A 81 3.74 -0.99 -10.78
CA SER A 81 4.29 -2.35 -10.91
C SER A 81 5.80 -2.40 -11.16
N GLY A 82 6.39 -1.25 -11.51
CA GLY A 82 7.77 -1.16 -12.00
C GLY A 82 7.96 -1.75 -13.39
N GLU A 83 6.87 -2.08 -14.10
CA GLU A 83 6.87 -2.77 -15.40
C GLU A 83 7.57 -4.15 -15.38
N PHE A 84 7.76 -4.73 -14.19
CA PHE A 84 8.30 -6.08 -14.04
C PHE A 84 7.26 -7.14 -14.41
N ASP A 85 7.72 -8.24 -14.99
CA ASP A 85 6.85 -9.38 -15.30
C ASP A 85 6.51 -10.22 -14.05
N GLU A 86 5.57 -11.15 -14.21
CA GLU A 86 5.08 -12.05 -13.16
C GLU A 86 6.18 -12.91 -12.55
N ASN A 87 7.17 -13.36 -13.32
CA ASN A 87 8.21 -14.25 -12.78
C ASN A 87 9.10 -13.47 -11.80
N VAL A 88 9.46 -12.23 -12.15
CA VAL A 88 10.24 -11.35 -11.26
C VAL A 88 9.47 -11.08 -9.96
N TRP A 89 8.17 -10.84 -10.05
CA TRP A 89 7.31 -10.65 -8.88
C TRP A 89 7.11 -11.93 -8.06
N SER A 90 6.97 -13.09 -8.72
CA SER A 90 6.83 -14.39 -8.07
C SER A 90 8.11 -14.74 -7.30
N ASP A 91 9.28 -14.60 -7.92
CA ASP A 91 10.58 -14.84 -7.28
C ASP A 91 10.77 -13.94 -6.05
N TRP A 92 10.42 -12.66 -6.16
CA TRP A 92 10.46 -11.74 -5.03
C TRP A 92 9.43 -12.13 -3.95
N ARG A 93 8.21 -12.52 -4.35
CA ARG A 93 7.19 -12.95 -3.40
C ARG A 93 7.57 -14.22 -2.67
N ASP A 94 8.22 -15.19 -3.29
CA ASP A 94 8.69 -16.41 -2.63
C ASP A 94 9.64 -16.11 -1.46
N LYS A 95 10.50 -15.09 -1.60
CA LYS A 95 11.38 -14.63 -0.51
C LYS A 95 10.61 -14.04 0.67
N TRP A 96 9.53 -13.31 0.37
CA TRP A 96 8.73 -12.55 1.34
C TRP A 96 7.43 -13.24 1.72
N ALA A 97 7.17 -14.46 1.23
CA ALA A 97 5.95 -15.20 1.51
C ALA A 97 5.80 -15.36 3.02
N ASP A 98 4.57 -15.21 3.52
CA ASP A 98 4.25 -15.30 4.95
C ASP A 98 5.05 -14.35 5.87
N LYS A 99 5.60 -13.27 5.32
CA LYS A 99 6.29 -12.20 6.07
C LYS A 99 5.66 -10.83 5.89
N ILE A 100 4.86 -10.64 4.84
CA ILE A 100 4.25 -9.36 4.50
C ILE A 100 2.79 -9.55 4.07
N TYR A 101 1.99 -8.54 4.37
CA TYR A 101 0.68 -8.32 3.79
C TYR A 101 0.83 -7.41 2.57
N PHE A 102 0.92 -8.02 1.39
CA PHE A 102 1.27 -7.31 0.16
C PHE A 102 0.06 -6.80 -0.60
N VAL A 103 -0.04 -5.48 -0.76
CA VAL A 103 -1.16 -4.77 -1.40
C VAL A 103 -0.59 -3.73 -2.35
N PRO A 104 -0.16 -4.12 -3.58
CA PRO A 104 0.49 -3.21 -4.51
C PRO A 104 -0.50 -2.29 -5.24
N ASP A 105 0.02 -1.21 -5.81
CA ASP A 105 -0.65 -0.47 -6.87
C ASP A 105 -0.16 -0.95 -8.23
N PHE A 106 -0.92 -1.88 -8.82
CA PHE A 106 -0.69 -2.45 -10.15
C PHE A 106 -1.71 -1.94 -11.18
N ALA A 107 -2.19 -0.71 -11.02
CA ALA A 107 -3.14 -0.11 -11.97
C ALA A 107 -2.60 -0.12 -13.41
N ASP A 108 -1.30 0.08 -13.59
CA ASP A 108 -0.57 -0.02 -14.85
C ASP A 108 -0.62 -1.43 -15.46
N ALA A 109 -0.30 -2.47 -14.69
CA ALA A 109 -0.36 -3.85 -15.15
C ALA A 109 -1.81 -4.29 -15.48
N MET A 110 -2.79 -3.87 -14.67
CA MET A 110 -4.20 -4.17 -14.90
C MET A 110 -4.74 -3.50 -16.17
N ALA A 111 -4.30 -2.27 -16.47
CA ALA A 111 -4.70 -1.57 -17.69
C ALA A 111 -4.20 -2.28 -18.96
N LEU A 112 -3.04 -2.95 -18.90
CA LEU A 112 -2.45 -3.67 -20.02
C LEU A 112 -3.12 -5.03 -20.29
N GLU A 113 -3.52 -5.74 -19.23
CA GLU A 113 -3.96 -7.14 -19.33
C GLU A 113 -5.49 -7.33 -19.25
N GLY A 114 -6.24 -6.29 -18.86
CA GLY A 114 -7.69 -6.38 -18.64
C GLY A 114 -8.03 -7.12 -17.33
N SER A 115 -9.32 -7.36 -17.06
CA SER A 115 -9.73 -7.89 -15.74
C SER A 115 -9.48 -9.38 -15.58
N ASP A 116 -9.89 -10.23 -16.53
CA ASP A 116 -10.02 -11.66 -16.25
C ASP A 116 -8.67 -12.39 -16.25
N GLY A 117 -7.83 -12.18 -17.29
CA GLY A 117 -6.50 -12.79 -17.36
C GLY A 117 -5.52 -12.26 -16.31
N TRP A 118 -5.72 -11.02 -15.85
CA TRP A 118 -4.89 -10.43 -14.81
C TRP A 118 -5.06 -11.14 -13.46
N TRP A 119 -6.28 -11.57 -13.10
CA TRP A 119 -6.49 -12.24 -11.81
C TRP A 119 -5.87 -13.62 -11.74
N ASP A 120 -5.89 -14.37 -12.84
CA ASP A 120 -5.25 -15.68 -12.91
C ASP A 120 -3.73 -15.56 -12.76
N LYS A 121 -3.17 -14.45 -13.26
CA LYS A 121 -1.74 -14.15 -13.22
C LYS A 121 -1.26 -13.59 -11.88
N TRP A 122 -1.94 -12.57 -11.37
CA TRP A 122 -1.45 -11.78 -10.22
C TRP A 122 -2.17 -12.11 -8.91
N GLY A 123 -3.37 -12.69 -8.98
CA GLY A 123 -4.26 -12.84 -7.83
C GLY A 123 -3.68 -13.67 -6.69
N ALA A 124 -2.82 -14.65 -6.97
CA ALA A 124 -2.17 -15.46 -5.94
C ALA A 124 -1.03 -14.73 -5.23
N LEU A 125 -0.40 -13.74 -5.87
CA LEU A 125 0.78 -13.03 -5.36
C LEU A 125 0.42 -11.93 -4.34
N ILE A 126 -0.82 -11.44 -4.38
CA ILE A 126 -1.26 -10.23 -3.66
C ILE A 126 -2.38 -10.53 -2.64
N ALA A 127 -2.40 -9.78 -1.54
CA ALA A 127 -3.49 -9.80 -0.56
C ALA A 127 -4.61 -8.80 -0.92
N GLY A 128 -4.31 -7.81 -1.76
CA GLY A 128 -5.25 -6.79 -2.19
C GLY A 128 -4.64 -5.85 -3.22
N LEU A 129 -5.34 -4.77 -3.51
CA LEU A 129 -4.86 -3.69 -4.37
C LEU A 129 -4.87 -2.34 -3.66
N PHE A 130 -3.85 -1.54 -3.95
CA PHE A 130 -3.71 -0.16 -3.51
C PHE A 130 -3.94 0.76 -4.72
N SER A 131 -4.43 1.97 -4.50
CA SER A 131 -4.52 2.99 -5.54
C SER A 131 -3.99 4.32 -5.02
N TRP A 132 -3.06 4.92 -5.75
CA TRP A 132 -2.54 6.26 -5.50
C TRP A 132 -3.39 7.39 -6.11
N GLU A 133 -4.34 7.07 -6.98
CA GLU A 133 -4.99 8.00 -7.89
C GLU A 133 -6.17 8.78 -7.29
N SER A 134 -6.24 8.86 -5.96
CA SER A 134 -7.36 9.50 -5.27
C SER A 134 -7.18 11.01 -5.17
N THR A 135 -8.11 11.74 -5.78
CA THR A 135 -8.05 13.19 -5.86
C THR A 135 -8.74 13.84 -4.66
N TRP A 136 -8.01 14.62 -3.86
CA TRP A 136 -8.62 15.44 -2.79
C TRP A 136 -9.63 16.45 -3.35
N PRO A 137 -10.66 16.80 -2.56
CA PRO A 137 -11.51 17.96 -2.85
C PRO A 137 -10.65 19.21 -3.03
N ALA A 138 -10.99 20.05 -4.01
CA ALA A 138 -10.37 21.36 -4.15
C ALA A 138 -10.46 22.12 -2.81
N ARG A 139 -9.44 22.92 -2.48
CA ARG A 139 -9.40 23.68 -1.22
C ARG A 139 -10.71 24.45 -1.02
N GLY A 140 -11.39 24.22 0.10
CA GLY A 140 -12.68 24.85 0.41
C GLY A 140 -13.91 24.06 -0.05
N GLN A 141 -13.72 22.88 -0.66
CA GLN A 141 -14.79 21.95 -0.97
C GLN A 141 -14.78 20.76 -0.01
N ALA A 142 -15.96 20.28 0.36
CA ALA A 142 -16.13 19.10 1.19
C ALA A 142 -15.95 17.78 0.40
N ALA A 143 -16.10 17.83 -0.94
CA ALA A 143 -16.01 16.68 -1.83
C ALA A 143 -15.56 17.11 -3.26
N THR A 144 -14.79 16.26 -3.94
CA THR A 144 -14.49 16.35 -5.38
C THR A 144 -15.52 15.53 -6.14
N PHE A 145 -16.49 16.17 -6.80
CA PHE A 145 -17.57 15.45 -7.51
C PHE A 145 -17.07 14.55 -8.67
N GLN A 146 -15.86 14.79 -9.19
CA GLN A 146 -15.26 13.99 -10.27
C GLN A 146 -14.33 12.87 -9.79
N ALA A 147 -13.91 12.87 -8.51
CA ALA A 147 -13.02 11.84 -7.94
C ALA A 147 -13.76 10.56 -7.50
N VAL A 148 -15.11 10.61 -7.46
CA VAL A 148 -15.93 9.54 -6.87
C VAL A 148 -15.83 8.22 -7.65
N GLU A 149 -15.58 8.25 -8.96
CA GLU A 149 -15.48 7.00 -9.74
C GLU A 149 -14.12 6.29 -9.58
N VAL A 150 -13.01 7.03 -9.49
CA VAL A 150 -11.68 6.44 -9.26
C VAL A 150 -11.51 5.95 -7.82
N ASP A 151 -12.23 6.57 -6.86
CA ASP A 151 -12.26 6.19 -5.45
C ASP A 151 -13.30 5.09 -5.13
N LYS A 152 -14.07 4.61 -6.12
CA LYS A 152 -15.00 3.50 -5.88
C LYS A 152 -14.20 2.22 -5.75
N LYS A 153 -14.31 1.59 -4.57
CA LYS A 153 -13.88 0.22 -4.35
C LYS A 153 -14.49 -0.67 -5.45
N PRO A 154 -13.68 -1.29 -6.32
CA PRO A 154 -14.22 -2.11 -7.39
C PRO A 154 -14.92 -3.34 -6.81
N GLU A 155 -16.14 -3.65 -7.28
CA GLU A 155 -16.95 -4.76 -6.74
C GLU A 155 -16.25 -6.13 -6.87
N TRP A 156 -15.38 -6.30 -7.87
CA TRP A 156 -14.62 -7.53 -8.04
C TRP A 156 -13.66 -7.81 -6.88
N THR A 157 -13.21 -6.80 -6.12
CA THR A 157 -12.35 -6.99 -4.93
C THR A 157 -13.07 -7.86 -3.90
N LYS A 158 -14.37 -7.59 -3.70
CA LYS A 158 -15.23 -8.33 -2.78
C LYS A 158 -15.49 -9.75 -3.27
N GLN A 159 -15.78 -9.91 -4.56
CA GLN A 159 -16.01 -11.24 -5.17
C GLN A 159 -14.78 -12.15 -5.04
N ARG A 160 -13.57 -11.57 -5.02
CA ARG A 160 -12.30 -12.30 -4.96
C ARG A 160 -11.66 -12.34 -3.57
N ASN A 161 -12.36 -11.87 -2.54
CA ASN A 161 -11.86 -11.78 -1.16
C ASN A 161 -10.51 -11.05 -1.05
N LYS A 162 -10.38 -9.94 -1.77
CA LYS A 162 -9.19 -9.09 -1.80
C LYS A 162 -9.43 -7.78 -1.08
N ALA A 163 -8.41 -7.29 -0.38
CA ALA A 163 -8.44 -5.95 0.19
C ALA A 163 -8.34 -4.88 -0.91
N TYR A 164 -8.86 -3.69 -0.61
CA TYR A 164 -8.69 -2.52 -1.45
C TYR A 164 -8.40 -1.31 -0.57
N MET A 165 -7.31 -0.60 -0.87
CA MET A 165 -6.89 0.59 -0.14
C MET A 165 -6.70 1.77 -1.11
N ILE A 166 -7.13 2.94 -0.64
CA ILE A 166 -7.19 4.19 -1.41
C ILE A 166 -6.26 5.18 -0.72
N GLY A 167 -5.25 5.68 -1.43
CA GLY A 167 -4.29 6.67 -0.95
C GLY A 167 -4.72 8.09 -1.30
N ARG A 168 -5.00 8.96 -0.32
CA ARG A 168 -5.47 10.33 -0.58
C ARG A 168 -4.32 11.34 -0.76
N HIS A 169 -4.23 12.01 -1.92
CA HIS A 169 -3.09 12.87 -2.28
C HIS A 169 -2.97 14.25 -1.59
N ARG A 170 -2.00 14.40 -0.68
CA ARG A 170 -1.19 15.61 -0.41
C ARG A 170 0.18 15.13 0.11
N PRO A 171 1.31 15.84 -0.08
CA PRO A 171 2.55 15.44 0.57
C PRO A 171 2.48 15.74 2.08
N PRO A 172 2.71 14.78 3.01
CA PRO A 172 2.81 13.31 2.87
C PRO A 172 1.45 12.55 2.88
N LEU A 173 1.38 11.41 2.17
CA LEU A 173 0.15 10.64 1.86
C LEU A 173 -0.42 9.87 3.05
N LEU A 174 -1.75 9.93 3.21
CA LEU A 174 -2.51 9.55 4.40
C LEU A 174 -3.01 8.11 4.38
N ILE A 175 -2.85 7.37 5.49
CA ILE A 175 -3.44 6.04 5.67
C ILE A 175 -4.93 6.18 6.02
N GLN A 176 -5.81 5.52 5.25
CA GLN A 176 -7.16 5.17 5.69
C GLN A 176 -7.22 3.68 5.98
N ARG A 177 -7.90 3.29 7.06
CA ARG A 177 -8.11 1.86 7.39
C ARG A 177 -8.73 1.14 6.20
N PRO A 178 -8.36 -0.12 5.93
CA PRO A 178 -9.10 -0.99 5.03
C PRO A 178 -10.57 -0.99 5.47
N ILE A 179 -11.50 -0.75 4.55
CA ILE A 179 -12.93 -0.81 4.86
C ILE A 179 -13.25 -2.27 5.23
N PRO A 180 -13.56 -2.58 6.52
CA PRO A 180 -13.85 -3.94 6.94
C PRO A 180 -15.14 -4.42 6.28
N TYR A 181 -15.20 -5.71 5.95
CA TYR A 181 -16.46 -6.35 5.60
C TYR A 181 -17.34 -6.41 6.86
N LEU A 182 -18.35 -5.56 6.94
CA LEU A 182 -19.50 -5.81 7.80
C LEU A 182 -20.48 -6.68 6.98
N PRO A 183 -20.76 -7.92 7.40
CA PRO A 183 -21.87 -8.68 6.83
C PRO A 183 -23.13 -7.83 6.92
N SER A 184 -23.88 -7.75 5.82
CA SER A 184 -25.18 -7.10 5.78
C SER A 184 -26.12 -7.75 6.80
N GLY A 185 -26.19 -7.16 8.01
CA GLY A 185 -26.99 -7.71 9.10
C GLY A 185 -26.79 -7.09 10.48
N LEU A 186 -25.72 -6.32 10.72
CA LEU A 186 -25.52 -5.65 12.01
C LEU A 186 -25.15 -4.17 11.80
N GLN A 187 -26.18 -3.33 11.76
CA GLN A 187 -26.04 -1.92 12.09
C GLN A 187 -26.14 -1.78 13.61
N ALA A 188 -25.14 -1.13 14.21
CA ALA A 188 -25.25 -0.46 15.50
C ALA A 188 -24.91 1.02 15.28
#